data_AF-A0A353N6K8-F1
#
_entry.id   AF-A0A353N6K8-F1
#
_cell.length_a   1.000
_cell.length_b   1.000
_cell.length_c   1.000
_cell.angle_alpha   90.00
_cell.angle_beta   90.00
_cell.angle_gamma   90.00
#
_symmetry.space_group_name_H-M   'P 1'
#
loop_
_entity.id
_entity.type
_entity.pdbx_description
1 polymer ?
#
loop_
_entity_poly.entity_id
_entity_poly.type
_entity_poly.pdbx_seq_one_letter_code
_entity_poly.pdbx_strand_id
1 'polypeptide(L)' 'VKVNGRPIILTQTYTVATNDFMASGGDGYTWFAPAKNAGELGGLDEILAEYIRSKGAITPK' A
#
# COMPACT_ATOMS: atom_id res chain seq x y z
N VAL A 1 1.52 12.35 -12.52
CA VAL A 1 1.61 11.56 -11.26
C VAL A 1 3.09 11.43 -10.87
N LYS A 2 3.42 11.55 -9.58
CA LYS A 2 4.80 11.48 -9.07
C LYS A 2 4.89 10.53 -7.87
N VAL A 3 6.02 9.85 -7.71
CA VAL A 3 6.40 9.06 -6.51
C VAL A 3 7.72 9.64 -5.99
N ASN A 4 7.79 9.97 -4.70
CA ASN A 4 8.96 10.63 -4.08
C ASN A 4 9.46 11.88 -4.86
N GLY A 5 8.53 12.71 -5.34
CA GLY A 5 8.84 13.93 -6.08
C GLY A 5 9.27 13.73 -7.54
N ARG A 6 9.45 12.48 -7.99
CA ARG A 6 9.86 12.15 -9.36
C ARG A 6 8.66 11.66 -10.20
N PRO A 7 8.55 11.99 -11.49
CA PRO A 7 7.51 11.43 -12.36
C PRO A 7 7.55 9.89 -12.38
N ILE A 8 6.39 9.26 -12.49
CA ILE A 8 6.30 7.81 -12.73
C ILE A 8 6.93 7.48 -14.09
N ILE A 9 7.73 6.43 -14.12
CA ILE A 9 8.33 5.89 -15.35
C ILE A 9 7.54 4.62 -15.71
N LEU A 10 6.80 4.67 -16.80
CA LEU A 10 5.81 3.64 -17.17
C LEU A 10 6.41 2.25 -17.42
N THR A 11 7.72 2.18 -17.69
CA THR A 11 8.44 0.93 -17.93
C THR A 11 9.09 0.36 -16.67
N GLN A 12 8.99 1.04 -15.52
CA GLN A 12 9.54 0.56 -14.26
C GLN A 12 8.52 -0.25 -13.45
N THR A 13 9.02 -1.25 -12.73
CA THR A 13 8.24 -1.99 -11.73
C THR A 13 8.30 -1.25 -10.40
N TYR A 14 7.14 -1.11 -9.75
CA TYR A 14 6.99 -0.50 -8.43
C TYR A 14 6.36 -1.50 -7.47
N THR A 15 6.79 -1.48 -6.22
CA THR A 15 6.11 -2.18 -5.12
C THR A 15 5.05 -1.25 -4.53
N VAL A 16 3.84 -1.78 -4.35
CA VAL A 16 2.71 -1.05 -3.79
C VAL A 16 2.17 -1.85 -2.61
N ALA A 17 1.94 -1.19 -1.48
CA ALA A 17 1.22 -1.76 -0.35
C ALA A 17 -0.27 -1.44 -0.49
N THR A 18 -1.12 -2.45 -0.34
CA THR A 18 -2.59 -2.33 -0.36
C THR A 18 -3.20 -3.43 0.52
N ASN A 19 -4.48 -3.33 0.85
CA ASN A 19 -5.20 -4.41 1.52
C ASN A 19 -5.58 -5.55 0.55
N ASP A 20 -5.97 -6.69 1.12
CA ASP A 20 -6.37 -7.91 0.43
C ASP A 20 -7.62 -7.74 -0.46
N PHE A 21 -8.60 -6.97 -0.01
CA PHE A 21 -9.80 -6.66 -0.80
C PHE A 21 -9.44 -6.00 -2.15
N MET A 22 -8.57 -5.00 -2.13
CA MET A 22 -8.13 -4.33 -3.35
C MET A 22 -7.18 -5.21 -4.17
N ALA A 23 -6.28 -5.96 -3.51
CA ALA A 23 -5.35 -6.89 -4.18
C ALA A 23 -6.09 -7.99 -4.96
N SER A 24 -7.25 -8.42 -4.46
CA SER A 24 -8.13 -9.41 -5.09
C SER A 24 -9.08 -8.83 -6.15
N GLY A 25 -9.03 -7.51 -6.41
CA GLY A 25 -9.82 -6.84 -7.44
C GLY A 25 -11.10 -6.17 -6.96
N GLY A 26 -11.26 -5.99 -5.64
CA GLY A 26 -12.31 -5.18 -5.05
C GLY A 26 -12.43 -3.80 -5.70
N ASP A 27 -13.65 -3.26 -5.74
CA ASP A 27 -14.00 -1.99 -6.40
C ASP A 27 -13.53 -1.86 -7.85
N GLY A 28 -13.32 -2.98 -8.55
CA GLY A 28 -12.88 -3.00 -9.95
C GLY A 28 -11.38 -2.86 -10.16
N TYR A 29 -10.56 -2.96 -9.10
CA TYR A 29 -9.09 -2.92 -9.18
C TYR A 29 -8.48 -4.24 -9.71
N THR A 30 -9.06 -4.80 -10.75
CA THR A 30 -8.72 -6.12 -11.32
C THR A 30 -7.27 -6.22 -11.83
N TRP A 31 -6.61 -5.09 -12.07
CA TRP A 31 -5.21 -5.04 -12.47
C TRP A 31 -4.22 -5.49 -11.40
N PHE A 32 -4.62 -5.57 -10.11
CA PHE A 32 -3.76 -6.11 -9.06
C PHE A 32 -3.78 -7.65 -9.00
N ALA A 33 -4.87 -8.29 -9.44
CA ALA A 33 -5.00 -9.74 -9.39
C ALA A 33 -3.84 -10.52 -10.06
N PRO A 34 -3.28 -10.11 -11.22
CA PRO A 34 -2.13 -10.79 -11.81
C PRO A 34 -0.76 -10.32 -11.28
N ALA A 35 -0.71 -9.32 -10.39
CA ALA A 35 0.56 -8.80 -9.89
C ALA A 35 1.25 -9.80 -8.95
N LYS A 36 2.59 -9.79 -8.94
CA LYS A 36 3.36 -10.61 -8.01
C LYS A 36 3.11 -10.13 -6.57
N ASN A 37 2.62 -11.02 -5.71
CA ASN A 37 2.55 -10.77 -4.27
C ASN A 37 3.98 -10.65 -3.70
N ALA A 38 4.30 -9.49 -3.11
CA ALA A 38 5.59 -9.19 -2.52
C ALA A 38 5.70 -9.61 -1.04
N GLY A 39 4.57 -9.95 -0.42
CA GLY A 39 4.43 -10.34 0.99
C GLY A 39 3.06 -9.93 1.54
N GLU A 40 2.59 -10.68 2.54
CA GLU A 40 1.41 -10.34 3.34
C GLU A 40 1.85 -9.87 4.73
N LEU A 41 1.11 -8.91 5.28
CA LEU A 41 1.36 -8.33 6.60
C LEU A 41 0.11 -8.54 7.48
N GLY A 42 0.14 -8.04 8.72
CA GLY A 42 -1.00 -8.08 9.63
C GLY A 42 -2.23 -7.33 9.12
N GLY A 43 -3.31 -7.39 9.90
CA GLY A 43 -4.54 -6.65 9.59
C GLY A 43 -4.29 -5.14 9.52
N LEU A 44 -5.12 -4.41 8.76
CA LEU A 44 -5.00 -2.94 8.68
C LEU A 44 -5.09 -2.26 10.05
N ASP A 45 -5.96 -2.78 10.91
CA ASP A 45 -6.14 -2.32 12.29
C ASP A 45 -4.91 -2.59 13.16
N GLU A 46 -4.34 -3.79 13.06
CA GLU A 46 -3.11 -4.19 13.75
C GLU A 46 -1.92 -3.31 13.32
N ILE A 47 -1.66 -3.22 12.02
CA ILE A 47 -0.57 -2.42 11.46
C ILE A 47 -0.74 -0.94 11.84
N LEU A 48 -1.97 -0.41 11.79
CA LEU A 48 -2.24 0.96 12.18
C LEU A 48 -1.98 1.18 13.68
N ALA A 49 -2.44 0.27 14.54
CA ALA A 49 -2.23 0.37 15.97
C ALA A 49 -0.73 0.32 16.32
N GLU A 50 0.04 -0.57 15.69
CA GLU A 50 1.50 -0.65 15.83
C GLU A 50 2.18 0.64 15.36
N TYR A 51 1.78 1.17 14.21
CA TYR A 51 2.32 2.42 13.70
C TYR A 51 2.10 3.57 14.68
N ILE A 52 0.89 3.71 15.23
CA ILE A 52 0.57 4.74 16.22
C ILE A 52 1.44 4.58 17.47
N ARG A 53 1.53 3.35 18.02
CA ARG A 53 2.40 3.06 19.17
C ARG A 53 3.87 3.42 18.88
N SER A 54 4.36 3.16 17.66
CA SER A 54 5.73 3.45 17.26
C SER A 54 6.04 4.95 17.13
N LYS A 55 5.01 5.77 16.85
CA LYS A 55 5.15 7.23 16.65
C LYS A 55 4.86 8.04 17.90
N GLY A 56 4.15 7.49 18.88
CA GLY A 56 3.72 8.21 20.07
C GLY A 56 2.64 9.24 19.73
N ALA A 57 2.95 10.53 19.82
CA ALA A 57 2.02 11.61 19.49
C ALA A 57 1.96 11.82 17.97
N ILE A 58 0.76 11.64 17.38
CA ILE A 58 0.52 11.95 15.97
C ILE A 58 -0.15 13.31 15.86
N THR A 59 0.57 14.28 15.29
CA THR A 59 0.01 15.58 14.89
C THR A 59 -0.36 15.57 13.41
N PRO A 60 -1.55 16.09 13.04
CA PRO A 60 -1.88 16.35 11.63
C PRO A 60 -0.82 17.23 10.95
N LYS A 61 -0.56 16.98 9.67
CA LYS A 61 0.31 17.82 8.82
C LYS A 61 -0.51 18.87 8.09
#